data_AF-A0A2V2FIB0-F1
#
_entry.id   AF-A0A2V2FIB0-F1
#
_cell.length_a   1.000
_cell.length_b   1.000
_cell.length_c   1.000
_cell.angle_alpha   90.00
_cell.angle_beta   90.00
_cell.angle_gamma   90.00
#
_symmetry.space_group_name_H-M   'P 1'
#
loop_
_entity.id
_entity.type
_entity.pdbx_description
1 polymer ?
#
loop_
_entity_poly.entity_id
_entity_poly.type
_entity_poly.pdbx_seq_one_letter_code
_entity_poly.pdbx_strand_id
1 'polypeptide(L)'
;MDGACMNWLWYILSGLCAGVAAGMGMGGGTLLIPVLTLALGLPQHAAQGVNVLAFLPAAVAALVIHAKAGRLHLRACLPIIFAGALGALAASFLAGRIDAPWLRRMFGGFLILLACLRAFGKRLKK
;
A
#
# COMPACT_ATOMS: atom_id res chain seq x y z
N MET A 1 -13.11 -12.51 -27.52
CA MET A 1 -11.74 -12.32 -26.98
C MET A 1 -11.65 -10.95 -26.29
N ASP A 2 -12.67 -10.58 -25.51
CA ASP A 2 -12.97 -9.16 -25.25
C ASP A 2 -12.95 -8.81 -23.74
N GLY A 3 -12.93 -9.82 -22.87
CA GLY A 3 -12.88 -9.64 -21.41
C GLY A 3 -11.49 -9.31 -20.85
N ALA A 4 -10.41 -9.70 -21.54
CA ALA A 4 -9.05 -9.47 -21.06
C ALA A 4 -8.66 -7.98 -21.15
N CYS A 5 -8.92 -7.32 -22.28
CA CYS A 5 -8.59 -5.90 -22.47
C CYS A 5 -9.33 -4.99 -21.49
N MET A 6 -10.60 -5.29 -21.18
CA MET A 6 -11.39 -4.54 -20.20
C MET A 6 -10.76 -4.61 -18.81
N ASN A 7 -10.28 -5.79 -18.39
CA ASN A 7 -9.59 -5.97 -17.11
C ASN A 7 -8.27 -5.20 -17.02
N TRP A 8 -7.47 -5.17 -18.08
CA TRP A 8 -6.22 -4.41 -18.12
C TRP A 8 -6.46 -2.90 -17.95
N LEU A 9 -7.50 -2.36 -18.59
CA LEU A 9 -7.87 -0.96 -18.43
C LEU A 9 -8.24 -0.63 -16.99
N TRP A 10 -9.00 -1.50 -16.32
CA TRP A 10 -9.35 -1.34 -14.90
C TRP A 10 -8.12 -1.41 -13.97
N TYR A 11 -7.16 -2.28 -14.26
CA TYR A 11 -5.90 -2.34 -13.49
C TYR A 11 -5.06 -1.07 -13.65
N ILE A 12 -4.96 -0.53 -14.86
CA ILE A 12 -4.22 0.70 -15.12
C ILE A 12 -4.90 1.89 -14.44
N LEU A 13 -6.22 2.02 -14.57
CA LEU A 13 -6.98 3.13 -14.00
C LEU A 13 -6.93 3.13 -12.47
N SER A 14 -7.11 1.96 -11.85
CA SER A 14 -7.01 1.81 -10.39
C SER A 14 -5.60 2.11 -9.86
N GLY A 15 -4.56 1.66 -10.57
CA GLY A 15 -3.17 1.99 -10.26
C GLY A 15 -2.88 3.50 -10.33
N LEU A 16 -3.39 4.18 -11.36
CA LEU A 16 -3.23 5.62 -11.53
C LEU A 16 -3.91 6.40 -10.40
N CYS A 17 -5.18 6.11 -10.12
CA CYS A 17 -5.93 6.74 -9.03
C CYS A 17 -5.28 6.51 -7.66
N ALA A 18 -4.80 5.29 -7.41
CA ALA A 18 -4.08 4.96 -6.19
C ALA A 18 -2.75 5.72 -6.09
N GLY A 19 -2.02 5.89 -7.19
CA GLY A 19 -0.79 6.67 -7.24
C GLY A 19 -1.01 8.15 -6.89
N VAL A 20 -2.05 8.77 -7.45
CA VAL A 20 -2.44 10.15 -7.11
C VAL A 20 -2.78 10.26 -5.62
N ALA A 21 -3.60 9.35 -5.10
CA ALA A 21 -3.97 9.36 -3.68
C ALA A 21 -2.79 9.08 -2.74
N ALA A 22 -1.82 8.26 -3.17
CA ALA A 22 -0.57 8.06 -2.46
C ALA A 22 0.23 9.37 -2.38
N GLY A 23 0.31 10.12 -3.49
CA GLY A 23 0.95 11.44 -3.55
C GLY A 23 0.29 12.50 -2.65
N MET A 24 -1.01 12.36 -2.36
CA MET A 24 -1.73 13.20 -1.39
C MET A 24 -1.44 12.83 0.08
N GLY A 25 -0.54 11.88 0.34
CA GLY A 25 -0.16 11.48 1.70
C GLY A 25 -1.18 10.57 2.39
N MET A 26 -2.07 9.94 1.63
CA MET A 26 -3.09 9.01 2.17
C MET A 26 -2.57 7.55 2.27
N GLY A 27 -1.44 7.25 1.62
CA GLY A 27 -0.90 5.89 1.47
C GLY A 27 -1.65 5.11 0.39
N GLY A 28 -0.97 4.71 -0.69
CA GLY A 28 -1.60 4.12 -1.88
C GLY A 28 -2.42 2.85 -1.63
N GLY A 29 -2.05 2.06 -0.62
CA GLY A 29 -2.75 0.82 -0.26
C GLY A 29 -4.15 1.02 0.33
N THR A 30 -4.41 2.17 0.95
CA THR A 30 -5.72 2.48 1.54
C THR A 30 -6.84 2.45 0.50
N LEU A 31 -6.53 2.80 -0.76
CA LEU A 31 -7.48 2.80 -1.87
C LEU A 31 -7.27 1.64 -2.85
N LEU A 32 -6.02 1.30 -3.17
CA LEU A 32 -5.75 0.26 -4.16
C LEU A 32 -6.25 -1.12 -3.71
N ILE A 33 -6.08 -1.47 -2.44
CA ILE A 33 -6.44 -2.80 -1.94
C ILE A 33 -7.96 -3.01 -1.93
N PRO A 34 -8.81 -2.09 -1.43
CA PRO A 34 -10.27 -2.23 -1.55
C PRO A 34 -10.73 -2.30 -3.01
N VAL A 35 -10.14 -1.53 -3.92
CA VAL A 35 -10.51 -1.59 -5.35
C VAL A 35 -10.19 -2.96 -5.93
N LEU A 36 -8.99 -3.49 -5.69
CA LEU A 36 -8.59 -4.82 -6.18
C LEU A 36 -9.46 -5.94 -5.62
N THR A 37 -9.88 -5.85 -4.36
CA THR A 37 -10.63 -6.92 -3.69
C THR A 37 -12.15 -6.82 -3.87
N LEU A 38 -12.73 -5.61 -3.82
CA LEU A 38 -14.18 -5.40 -3.91
C LEU A 38 -14.66 -5.22 -5.34
N ALA A 39 -13.90 -4.50 -6.19
CA ALA A 39 -14.30 -4.26 -7.58
C ALA A 39 -13.79 -5.35 -8.53
N LEU A 40 -12.56 -5.82 -8.32
CA LEU A 40 -11.91 -6.81 -9.21
C LEU A 40 -11.93 -8.24 -8.64
N GLY A 41 -12.42 -8.45 -7.43
CA GLY A 41 -12.63 -9.78 -6.84
C GLY A 41 -11.34 -10.55 -6.50
N LEU A 42 -10.18 -9.88 -6.47
CA LEU A 42 -8.91 -10.54 -6.14
C LEU A 42 -8.90 -11.04 -4.69
N PRO A 43 -8.30 -12.20 -4.42
CA PRO A 43 -8.08 -12.65 -3.06
C PRO A 43 -7.18 -11.67 -2.31
N GLN A 44 -7.41 -11.52 -1.00
CA GLN A 44 -6.72 -10.52 -0.17
C GLN A 44 -5.19 -10.62 -0.29
N HIS A 45 -4.61 -11.83 -0.26
CA HIS A 45 -3.16 -12.02 -0.42
C HIS A 45 -2.63 -11.50 -1.75
N ALA A 46 -3.33 -11.75 -2.86
CA ALA A 46 -2.92 -11.26 -4.17
C ALA A 46 -3.01 -9.73 -4.25
N ALA A 47 -4.11 -9.14 -3.74
CA ALA A 47 -4.29 -7.69 -3.74
C ALA A 47 -3.19 -6.96 -2.94
N GLN A 48 -2.76 -7.52 -1.81
CA GLN A 48 -1.64 -6.97 -1.02
C GLN A 48 -0.32 -7.04 -1.78
N GLY A 49 -0.03 -8.16 -2.43
CA GLY A 49 1.18 -8.32 -3.25
C GLY A 49 1.22 -7.35 -4.43
N VAL A 50 0.11 -7.22 -5.17
CA VAL A 50 -0.03 -6.26 -6.27
C VAL A 50 0.16 -4.84 -5.78
N ASN A 51 -0.37 -4.47 -4.61
CA ASN A 51 -0.19 -3.13 -4.05
C ASN A 51 1.29 -2.80 -3.75
N VAL A 52 2.07 -3.75 -3.23
CA VAL A 52 3.51 -3.55 -3.00
C VAL A 52 4.26 -3.40 -4.33
N LEU A 53 3.94 -4.24 -5.32
CA LEU A 53 4.53 -4.15 -6.65
C LEU A 53 4.20 -2.80 -7.32
N ALA A 54 2.96 -2.34 -7.20
CA ALA A 54 2.53 -1.05 -7.73
C ALA A 54 3.23 0.14 -7.06
N PHE A 55 3.66 0.00 -5.80
CA PHE A 55 4.42 1.03 -5.09
C PHE A 55 5.90 1.08 -5.50
N LEU A 56 6.47 0.00 -6.03
CA LEU A 56 7.89 -0.12 -6.32
C LEU A 56 8.43 0.97 -7.27
N PRO A 57 7.78 1.31 -8.40
CA PRO A 57 8.27 2.38 -9.28
C PRO A 57 8.29 3.75 -8.60
N ALA A 58 7.27 4.04 -7.79
CA ALA A 58 7.18 5.28 -7.03
C ALA A 58 8.30 5.36 -5.98
N ALA A 59 8.60 4.26 -5.29
CA ALA A 59 9.69 4.18 -4.34
C ALA A 59 11.06 4.42 -5.01
N VAL A 60 11.29 3.82 -6.18
CA VAL A 60 12.53 4.02 -6.96
C VAL A 60 12.65 5.47 -7.41
N ALA A 61 11.58 6.06 -7.97
CA ALA A 61 11.58 7.45 -8.38
C ALA A 61 11.88 8.39 -7.19
N ALA A 62 11.24 8.16 -6.04
CA ALA A 62 11.49 8.92 -4.82
C ALA A 62 12.95 8.80 -4.37
N LEU A 63 13.52 7.59 -4.38
CA LEU A 63 14.91 7.35 -4.03
C LEU A 63 15.87 8.11 -4.95
N VAL A 64 15.67 8.04 -6.27
CA VAL A 64 16.50 8.73 -7.26
C VAL A 64 16.45 10.26 -7.07
N ILE A 65 15.25 10.82 -6.87
CA ILE A 65 15.06 12.25 -6.64
C ILE A 65 15.80 12.71 -5.38
N HIS A 66 15.64 11.98 -4.27
CA HIS A 66 16.26 12.34 -2.99
C HIS A 66 17.78 12.11 -2.99
N ALA A 67 18.26 11.09 -3.72
CA ALA A 67 19.68 10.86 -3.92
C ALA A 67 20.32 11.99 -4.72
N LYS A 68 19.70 12.41 -5.83
CA LYS A 68 20.17 13.55 -6.63
C LYS A 68 20.14 14.87 -5.86
N ALA A 69 19.20 15.04 -4.93
CA ALA A 69 19.11 16.22 -4.08
C ALA A 69 20.15 16.24 -2.93
N GLY A 70 21.01 15.22 -2.79
CA GLY A 70 22.01 15.14 -1.72
C GLY A 70 21.42 14.96 -0.32
N ARG A 71 20.14 14.57 -0.21
CA ARG A 71 19.41 14.46 1.06
C ARG A 71 19.50 13.07 1.69
N LEU A 72 20.30 12.18 1.13
CA LEU A 72 20.42 10.79 1.60
C LEU A 72 21.45 10.68 2.73
N HIS A 73 20.98 10.56 3.96
CA HIS A 73 21.83 10.25 5.11
C HIS A 73 21.91 8.75 5.33
N LEU A 74 22.80 8.07 4.60
CA LEU A 74 22.92 6.61 4.60
C LEU A 74 23.08 6.01 6.01
N ARG A 75 23.81 6.69 6.91
CA ARG A 75 23.98 6.25 8.31
C ARG A 75 22.66 6.19 9.09
N ALA A 76 21.74 7.12 8.82
CA ALA A 76 20.41 7.12 9.43
C ALA A 76 19.45 6.17 8.69
N CYS A 77 19.61 6.00 7.38
CA CYS A 77 18.77 5.10 6.59
C CYS A 77 19.04 3.63 6.90
N LEU A 78 20.29 3.23 7.15
CA LEU A 78 20.66 1.84 7.33
C LEU A 78 19.87 1.11 8.45
N PRO A 79 19.75 1.63 9.69
CA PRO A 79 18.95 0.97 10.72
C PRO A 79 17.45 0.91 10.36
N ILE A 80 16.93 1.92 9.65
CA ILE A 80 15.53 1.95 9.20
C ILE A 80 15.28 0.89 8.13
N ILE A 81 16.21 0.75 7.17
CA ILE A 81 16.15 -0.28 6.13
C ILE A 81 16.18 -1.66 6.77
N PHE A 82 17.10 -1.91 7.72
CA PHE A 82 17.19 -3.20 8.40
C PHE A 82 15.93 -3.53 9.21
N ALA A 83 15.46 -2.59 10.05
CA ALA A 83 14.25 -2.80 10.84
C ALA A 83 13.01 -2.99 9.94
N GLY A 84 12.90 -2.20 8.88
CA GLY A 84 11.81 -2.31 7.90
C GLY A 84 11.84 -3.63 7.14
N ALA A 85 13.01 -4.07 6.67
CA ALA A 85 13.18 -5.34 5.96
C ALA A 85 12.84 -6.53 6.86
N LEU A 86 13.38 -6.58 8.08
CA LEU A 86 13.09 -7.65 9.05
C LEU A 86 11.61 -7.67 9.42
N GLY A 87 11.01 -6.49 9.68
CA GLY A 87 9.58 -6.38 9.97
C GLY A 87 8.71 -6.84 8.80
N ALA A 88 9.05 -6.46 7.57
CA ALA A 88 8.33 -6.86 6.38
C ALA A 88 8.41 -8.38 6.13
N LEU A 89 9.58 -8.99 6.33
CA LEU A 89 9.77 -10.43 6.21
C LEU A 89 8.96 -11.20 7.26
N ALA A 90 9.06 -10.79 8.53
CA ALA A 90 8.31 -11.39 9.63
C ALA A 90 6.79 -11.27 9.42
N ALA A 91 6.32 -10.09 9.03
CA ALA A 91 4.91 -9.83 8.74
C ALA A 91 4.41 -10.62 7.53
N SER A 92 5.21 -10.72 6.46
CA SER A 92 4.87 -11.50 5.27
C SER A 92 4.72 -12.98 5.61
N PHE A 93 5.63 -13.53 6.41
CA PHE A 93 5.57 -14.93 6.85
C PHE A 93 4.35 -15.20 7.74
N LEU A 94 4.02 -14.27 8.64
CA LEU A 94 2.84 -14.38 9.48
C LEU A 94 1.55 -14.26 8.65
N ALA A 95 1.47 -13.30 7.74
CA ALA A 95 0.32 -13.09 6.85
C ALA A 95 0.09 -14.27 5.91
N GLY A 96 1.15 -14.95 5.47
CA GLY A 96 1.07 -16.16 4.63
C GLY A 96 0.41 -17.36 5.34
N ARG A 97 0.33 -17.35 6.67
CA ARG A 97 -0.35 -18.39 7.46
C ARG A 97 -1.80 -18.08 7.82
N ILE A 98 -2.27 -16.87 7.53
CA ILE A 98 -3.63 -16.44 7.83
C ILE A 98 -4.49 -16.62 6.58
N ASP A 99 -5.68 -17.19 6.72
CA ASP A 99 -6.61 -17.34 5.60
C ASP A 99 -7.08 -15.99 5.03
N ALA A 100 -7.32 -15.94 3.72
CA ALA A 100 -7.72 -14.72 3.02
C ALA A 100 -8.95 -14.01 3.61
N PRO A 101 -10.03 -14.71 4.07
CA PRO A 101 -11.18 -14.06 4.68
C PRO A 101 -10.85 -13.35 6.00
N TRP A 102 -9.98 -13.95 6.82
CA TRP A 102 -9.50 -13.36 8.07
C TRP A 102 -8.63 -12.14 7.80
N LEU A 103 -7.70 -12.26 6.85
CA LEU A 103 -6.84 -11.15 6.44
C LEU A 103 -7.67 -9.97 5.89
N ARG A 104 -8.75 -10.25 5.16
CA ARG A 104 -9.70 -9.23 4.68
C ARG A 104 -10.41 -8.52 5.82
N ARG A 105 -10.89 -9.26 6.83
CA ARG A 105 -11.55 -8.68 8.03
C ARG A 105 -10.58 -7.82 8.84
N MET A 106 -9.36 -8.29 9.06
CA MET A 106 -8.32 -7.54 9.76
C MET A 106 -7.98 -6.23 9.04
N PHE A 107 -7.82 -6.29 7.71
CA PHE A 107 -7.58 -5.09 6.91
C PHE A 107 -8.76 -4.11 6.96
N GLY A 108 -10.01 -4.61 6.88
CA GLY A 108 -11.20 -3.79 7.06
C GLY A 108 -11.25 -3.10 8.43
N GLY A 109 -10.94 -3.84 9.51
CA GLY A 109 -10.83 -3.28 10.86
C GLY A 109 -9.73 -2.22 10.96
N PHE A 110 -8.59 -2.44 10.32
CA PHE A 110 -7.51 -1.45 10.23
C PHE A 110 -7.96 -0.17 9.51
N LEU A 111 -8.72 -0.26 8.41
CA LEU A 111 -9.26 0.91 7.72
C LEU A 111 -10.26 1.69 8.59
N ILE A 112 -11.13 0.99 9.33
CA ILE A 112 -12.06 1.63 10.28
C ILE A 112 -11.28 2.35 11.39
N LEU A 113 -10.27 1.69 11.96
CA LEU A 113 -9.40 2.28 12.97
C LEU A 113 -8.70 3.54 12.45
N LEU A 114 -8.11 3.48 11.25
CA LEU A 114 -7.50 4.64 10.59
C LEU A 114 -8.51 5.77 10.38
N ALA A 115 -9.72 5.46 9.93
CA ALA A 115 -10.78 6.44 9.73
C ALA A 115 -11.18 7.12 11.05
N CYS A 116 -11.36 6.33 12.12
CA CYS A 116 -11.63 6.86 13.46
C CYS A 116 -10.48 7.74 13.95
N LEU A 117 -9.23 7.26 13.93
CA LEU A 117 -8.07 8.03 14.38
C LEU A 117 -7.94 9.36 13.64
N ARG A 118 -8.16 9.38 12.33
CA ARG A 118 -8.08 10.61 11.53
C ARG A 118 -9.27 11.55 11.75
N ALA A 119 -10.45 11.03 12.04
CA ALA A 119 -11.63 11.82 12.38
C ALA A 119 -11.54 12.45 13.79
N PHE A 120 -11.09 11.68 14.78
CA PHE A 120 -10.95 12.15 16.18
C PHE A 120 -9.67 12.97 16.39
N GLY A 121 -8.56 12.65 15.71
CA GLY A 121 -7.32 13.42 15.79
C GLY A 121 -7.45 14.86 15.29
N LYS A 122 -8.35 15.13 14.33
CA LYS A 122 -8.69 16.50 13.91
C LYS A 122 -9.42 17.30 14.99
N ARG A 123 -10.05 16.66 15.99
CA ARG A 123 -10.74 17.36 17.09
C ARG A 123 -9.81 17.83 18.22
N LEU A 124 -8.57 17.32 18.31
CA LEU A 124 -7.59 17.68 19.35
C LEU A 124 -6.69 18.86 18.98
N LYS A 125 -6.84 19.44 17.78
CA LYS A 125 -6.12 20.63 17.32
C LYS A 125 -7.03 21.86 17.28
N LYS A 126 -7.91 22.00 18.28
CA LYS A 126 -8.71 23.20 18.53
C LYS A 126 -8.23 23.86 19.81
#